data_AF-A0A7S1F1C4-F1
#
_entry.id   AF-A0A7S1F1C4-F1
#
_cell.length_a   1.000
_cell.length_b   1.000
_cell.length_c   1.000
_cell.angle_alpha   90.00
_cell.angle_beta   90.00
_cell.angle_gamma   90.00
#
_symmetry.space_group_name_H-M   'P 1'
#
loop_
_entity.id
_entity.type
_entity.pdbx_description
1 polymer ?
#
loop_
_entity_poly.entity_id
_entity_poly.type
_entity_poly.pdbx_seq_one_letter_code
_entity_poly.pdbx_strand_id
1 'polypeptide(L)'
;GLQGAEDHVDESTSSDPFSGMEVLEGEGASVSCPLCSHGSLVLSGGELRCTSCDMHSSMMDESLPLEVVSEMLNEARDRHKSSGCSAEASFQVREDYGPSLLFLCCEACGWRELGF
;
A
#
# COMPACT_ATOMS: atom_id res chain seq x y z
N GLY A 1 -47.52 36.97 -39.85
CA GLY A 1 -46.97 36.26 -38.67
C GLY A 1 -47.62 34.90 -38.59
N LEU A 2 -46.84 33.89 -38.16
CA LEU A 2 -47.17 32.45 -38.02
C LEU A 2 -47.21 31.74 -39.38
N GLN A 3 -46.69 30.55 -39.67
CA GLN A 3 -45.92 29.47 -39.02
C GLN A 3 -44.79 29.08 -40.02
N GLY A 4 -43.78 28.25 -39.80
CA GLY A 4 -43.38 27.25 -38.80
C GLY A 4 -42.13 26.61 -39.43
N ALA A 5 -41.06 26.44 -38.66
CA ALA A 5 -39.84 25.80 -39.11
C ALA A 5 -39.76 24.41 -38.48
N GLU A 6 -39.78 23.38 -39.31
CA GLU A 6 -39.49 21.97 -38.97
C GLU A 6 -38.23 21.59 -39.75
N ASP A 7 -37.13 21.39 -39.03
CA ASP A 7 -36.51 20.10 -38.74
C ASP A 7 -35.54 19.67 -39.86
N HIS A 8 -34.24 19.84 -39.63
CA HIS A 8 -33.42 18.65 -39.40
C HIS A 8 -32.10 19.05 -38.73
N VAL A 9 -31.89 18.44 -37.58
CA VAL A 9 -30.68 18.47 -36.76
C VAL A 9 -29.55 17.79 -37.53
N ASP A 10 -28.47 18.55 -37.73
CA ASP A 10 -27.17 18.03 -38.14
C ASP A 10 -26.65 17.08 -37.04
N GLU A 11 -26.55 15.79 -37.37
CA GLU A 11 -25.89 14.78 -36.55
C GLU A 11 -24.37 15.06 -36.56
N SER A 12 -23.98 16.09 -35.82
CA SER A 12 -22.59 16.34 -35.47
C SER A 12 -22.15 15.25 -34.49
N THR A 13 -21.66 14.11 -35.00
CA THR A 13 -20.94 13.12 -34.21
C THR A 13 -19.69 13.76 -33.64
N SER A 14 -19.84 14.31 -32.43
CA SER A 14 -18.75 14.77 -31.59
C SER A 14 -17.91 13.55 -31.27
N SER A 15 -16.81 13.42 -32.00
CA SER A 15 -15.82 12.39 -31.77
C SER A 15 -15.04 12.82 -30.54
N ASP A 16 -15.50 12.44 -29.35
CA ASP A 16 -14.81 12.66 -28.09
C ASP A 16 -13.53 11.81 -28.07
N PRO A 17 -12.33 12.40 -28.16
CA PRO A 17 -11.08 11.64 -28.26
C PRO A 17 -10.58 11.14 -26.90
N PHE A 18 -11.37 11.27 -25.83
CA PHE A 18 -10.96 10.96 -24.46
C PHE A 18 -11.72 9.79 -23.82
N SER A 19 -12.63 9.15 -24.55
CA SER A 19 -13.30 7.94 -24.07
C SER A 19 -12.41 6.71 -24.32
N GLY A 20 -11.40 6.55 -23.46
CA GLY A 20 -10.46 5.44 -23.59
C GLY A 20 -9.28 5.43 -22.62
N MET A 21 -9.34 6.12 -21.47
CA MET A 21 -8.48 5.68 -20.36
C MET A 21 -9.17 4.50 -19.69
N GLU A 22 -8.91 3.32 -20.24
CA GLU A 22 -9.14 2.07 -19.54
C GLU A 22 -8.31 2.16 -18.25
N VAL A 23 -8.98 2.34 -17.13
CA VAL A 23 -8.37 2.14 -15.83
C VAL A 23 -7.98 0.67 -15.80
N LEU A 24 -6.70 0.41 -16.05
CA LEU A 24 -6.08 -0.89 -15.87
C LEU A 24 -6.48 -1.34 -14.47
N GLU A 25 -7.35 -2.35 -14.38
CA GLU A 25 -7.73 -2.96 -13.11
C GLU A 25 -6.43 -3.25 -12.37
N GLY A 26 -6.25 -2.53 -11.27
CA GLY A 26 -4.98 -2.37 -10.61
C GLY A 26 -4.39 -3.73 -10.33
N GLU A 27 -3.21 -3.95 -10.89
CA GLU A 27 -2.25 -4.91 -10.40
C GLU A 27 -1.99 -4.51 -8.94
N GLY A 28 -2.81 -5.03 -8.02
CA GLY A 28 -2.84 -4.58 -6.63
C GLY A 28 -1.43 -4.65 -6.08
N ALA A 29 -0.90 -3.52 -5.62
CA ALA A 29 0.48 -3.37 -5.20
C ALA A 29 0.87 -4.54 -4.29
N SER A 30 1.65 -5.49 -4.86
CA SER A 30 2.02 -6.72 -4.17
C SER A 30 3.31 -6.47 -3.40
N VAL A 31 3.15 -5.98 -2.18
CA VAL A 31 4.28 -5.69 -1.30
C VAL A 31 4.84 -6.99 -0.77
N SER A 32 6.16 -7.18 -0.84
CA SER A 32 6.80 -8.37 -0.27
C SER A 32 6.80 -8.33 1.26
N CYS A 33 6.56 -9.48 1.89
CA CYS A 33 6.54 -9.59 3.34
C CYS A 33 7.95 -9.38 3.91
N PRO A 34 8.13 -8.42 4.82
CA PRO A 34 9.43 -8.12 5.39
C PRO A 34 9.93 -9.16 6.40
N LEU A 35 9.08 -10.10 6.84
CA LEU A 35 9.47 -11.19 7.76
C LEU A 35 10.00 -12.42 7.03
N CYS A 36 9.27 -12.88 6.00
CA CYS A 36 9.59 -14.14 5.32
C CYS A 36 10.20 -13.94 3.94
N SER A 37 10.15 -12.74 3.36
CA SER A 37 10.62 -12.39 2.01
C SER A 37 10.02 -13.18 0.83
N HIS A 38 9.21 -14.21 1.10
CA HIS A 38 8.57 -15.06 0.10
C HIS A 38 7.10 -14.74 -0.14
N GLY A 39 6.39 -14.30 0.89
CA GLY A 39 4.97 -13.98 0.77
C GLY A 39 4.73 -12.53 0.38
N SER A 40 3.49 -12.25 -0.02
CA SER A 40 3.02 -10.89 -0.25
C SER A 40 2.19 -10.43 0.93
N LEU A 41 2.28 -9.15 1.25
CA LEU A 41 1.40 -8.46 2.19
C LEU A 41 0.09 -8.13 1.47
N VAL A 42 -1.01 -8.42 2.15
CA VAL A 42 -2.36 -8.12 1.70
C VAL A 42 -3.10 -7.39 2.81
N LEU A 43 -3.90 -6.40 2.42
CA LEU A 43 -4.78 -5.71 3.35
C LEU A 43 -6.10 -6.47 3.42
N SER A 44 -6.52 -6.87 4.61
CA SER A 44 -7.81 -7.55 4.80
C SER A 44 -8.50 -7.01 6.05
N GLY A 45 -9.58 -6.27 5.88
CA GLY A 45 -10.42 -5.78 6.98
C GLY A 45 -9.68 -4.92 8.02
N GLY A 46 -8.75 -4.06 7.59
CA GLY A 46 -7.94 -3.21 8.49
C GLY A 46 -6.70 -3.92 9.08
N GLU A 47 -6.41 -5.15 8.66
CA GLU A 47 -5.23 -5.88 9.09
C GLU A 47 -4.32 -6.19 7.91
N LEU A 48 -3.03 -5.93 8.08
CA LEU A 48 -1.98 -6.34 7.16
C LEU A 48 -1.63 -7.80 7.43
N ARG A 49 -1.78 -8.67 6.43
CA ARG A 49 -1.46 -10.09 6.56
C ARG A 49 -0.50 -10.53 5.49
N CYS A 50 0.35 -11.50 5.80
CA CYS A 50 1.15 -12.17 4.79
C CYS A 50 0.43 -13.41 4.25
N THR A 51 0.52 -13.63 2.94
CA THR A 51 -0.04 -14.82 2.28
C THR A 51 0.78 -16.10 2.48
N SER A 52 2.02 -16.02 2.97
CA SER A 52 2.93 -17.18 3.08
C SER A 52 3.44 -17.46 4.49
N CYS A 53 3.31 -16.53 5.43
CA CYS A 53 3.69 -16.73 6.82
C CYS A 53 2.62 -16.17 7.75
N ASP A 54 2.68 -16.50 9.03
CA ASP A 54 1.69 -16.09 10.04
C ASP A 54 1.81 -14.60 10.46
N MET A 55 2.49 -13.78 9.65
CA MET A 55 2.59 -12.34 9.89
C MET A 55 1.22 -11.70 9.73
N HIS A 56 0.75 -11.10 10.81
CA HIS A 56 -0.41 -10.23 10.83
C HIS A 56 -0.11 -9.01 11.70
N SER A 57 -0.60 -7.85 11.28
CA SER A 57 -0.42 -6.60 12.01
C SER A 57 -1.64 -5.71 11.76
N SER A 58 -2.23 -5.19 12.82
CA SER A 58 -3.31 -4.22 12.68
C SER A 58 -2.74 -2.93 12.09
N MET A 59 -3.44 -2.36 11.12
CA MET A 59 -3.14 -1.03 10.64
C MET A 59 -3.66 0.00 11.62
N MET A 60 -2.89 1.07 11.85
CA MET A 60 -3.44 2.24 12.53
C MET A 60 -4.45 2.98 11.64
N ASP A 61 -4.22 2.98 10.32
CA ASP A 61 -5.08 3.58 9.32
C ASP A 61 -5.41 2.55 8.23
N GLU A 62 -6.67 2.12 8.15
CA GLU A 62 -7.15 1.14 7.17
C GLU A 62 -7.22 1.68 5.73
N SER A 63 -7.13 3.01 5.56
CA SER A 63 -7.10 3.66 4.25
C SER A 63 -5.68 3.79 3.69
N LEU A 64 -4.67 3.43 4.48
CA LEU A 64 -3.27 3.46 4.06
C LEU A 64 -3.02 2.38 2.99
N PRO A 65 -2.59 2.76 1.77
CA PRO A 65 -2.35 1.80 0.71
C PRO A 65 -1.07 1.00 1.00
N LEU A 66 -1.03 -0.25 0.50
CA LEU A 66 0.11 -1.15 0.71
C LEU A 66 1.43 -0.55 0.21
N GLU A 67 1.41 0.19 -0.90
CA GLU A 67 2.60 0.88 -1.43
C GLU A 67 3.23 1.80 -0.37
N VAL A 68 2.43 2.59 0.34
CA VAL A 68 2.91 3.49 1.39
C VAL A 68 3.45 2.69 2.57
N VAL A 69 2.78 1.59 2.96
CA VAL A 69 3.31 0.67 3.99
C VAL A 69 4.70 0.16 3.59
N SER A 70 4.88 -0.21 2.33
CA SER A 70 6.17 -0.68 1.84
C SER A 70 7.25 0.40 1.88
N GLU A 71 6.89 1.65 1.56
CA GLU A 71 7.79 2.79 1.67
C GLU A 71 8.18 3.00 3.12
N MET A 72 7.22 3.04 4.05
CA MET A 72 7.46 3.21 5.49
C MET A 72 8.40 2.13 6.06
N LEU A 73 8.22 0.88 5.64
CA LEU A 73 9.10 -0.23 6.03
C LEU A 73 10.53 -0.03 5.51
N ASN A 74 10.69 0.43 4.27
CA ASN A 74 12.01 0.72 3.71
C ASN A 74 12.64 1.93 4.40
N GLU A 75 11.89 3.00 4.64
CA GLU A 75 12.34 4.19 5.36
C GLU A 75 12.80 3.86 6.78
N ALA A 76 12.12 2.95 7.48
CA ALA A 76 12.57 2.44 8.78
C ALA A 76 13.95 1.76 8.67
N ARG A 77 14.18 0.93 7.63
CA ARG A 77 15.49 0.29 7.40
C ARG A 77 16.56 1.32 7.05
N ASP A 78 16.23 2.31 6.23
CA ASP A 78 17.17 3.36 5.84
C ASP A 78 17.52 4.27 7.01
N ARG A 79 16.58 4.58 7.89
CA ARG A 79 16.86 5.28 9.16
C ARG A 79 17.81 4.48 10.05
N HIS A 80 17.57 3.19 10.21
CA HIS A 80 18.48 2.30 10.94
C HIS A 80 19.88 2.27 10.30
N LYS A 81 20.00 2.15 8.97
CA LYS A 81 21.30 2.19 8.29
C LYS A 81 22.00 3.54 8.43
N SER A 82 21.23 4.62 8.31
CA SER A 82 21.70 6.01 8.46
C SER A 82 22.17 6.29 9.89
N SER A 83 21.68 5.53 10.89
CA SER A 83 22.20 5.58 12.25
C SER A 83 23.62 5.03 12.40
N GLY A 84 24.23 4.52 11.33
CA GLY A 84 25.58 3.97 11.31
C GLY A 84 25.65 2.48 11.67
N CYS A 85 24.52 1.79 11.76
CA CYS A 85 24.50 0.35 12.00
C CYS A 85 24.45 -0.44 10.68
N SER A 86 25.48 -1.27 10.46
CA SER A 86 25.58 -2.14 9.27
C SER A 86 24.97 -3.53 9.49
N ALA A 87 24.39 -3.79 10.67
CA ALA A 87 23.75 -5.07 10.95
C ALA A 87 22.40 -5.19 10.22
N GLU A 88 21.95 -6.42 10.02
CA GLU A 88 20.65 -6.67 9.41
C GLU A 88 19.56 -6.55 10.48
N ALA A 89 18.77 -5.49 10.40
CA ALA A 89 17.58 -5.35 11.22
C ALA A 89 16.47 -6.27 10.69
N SER A 90 15.73 -6.89 11.59
CA SER A 90 14.64 -7.82 11.32
C SER A 90 13.31 -7.24 11.79
N PHE A 91 12.25 -7.54 11.06
CA PHE A 91 10.91 -7.14 11.48
C PHE A 91 10.32 -8.20 12.41
N GLN A 92 9.69 -7.74 13.49
CA GLN A 92 9.00 -8.60 14.46
C GLN A 92 7.63 -8.00 14.77
N VAL A 93 6.61 -8.84 14.73
CA VAL A 93 5.28 -8.50 15.25
C VAL A 93 5.32 -8.61 16.77
N ARG A 94 4.79 -7.61 17.46
CA ARG A 94 4.62 -7.67 18.92
C ARG A 94 3.20 -7.31 19.33
N GLU A 95 2.70 -8.07 20.30
CA GLU A 95 1.42 -7.88 20.98
C GLU A 95 1.68 -7.65 22.46
N ASP A 96 2.00 -6.40 22.81
CA ASP A 96 2.22 -5.98 24.20
C ASP A 96 0.92 -5.36 24.77
N TYR A 97 -0.22 -6.07 24.74
CA TYR A 97 -1.54 -5.63 25.25
C TYR A 97 -2.41 -4.73 24.33
N GLY A 98 -2.42 -5.00 23.03
CA GLY A 98 -3.21 -4.22 22.06
C GLY A 98 -3.16 -4.82 20.66
N PRO A 99 -3.32 -4.01 19.60
CA PRO A 99 -3.17 -4.49 18.22
C PRO A 99 -1.78 -5.11 18.01
N SER A 100 -1.71 -6.15 17.19
CA SER A 100 -0.43 -6.70 16.71
C SER A 100 0.24 -5.63 15.85
N LEU A 101 1.40 -5.14 16.26
CA LEU A 101 2.12 -4.09 15.55
C LEU A 101 3.46 -4.61 15.05
N LEU A 102 3.87 -4.17 13.86
CA LEU A 102 5.15 -4.54 13.29
C LEU A 102 6.25 -3.56 13.72
N PHE A 103 7.33 -4.09 14.28
CA PHE A 103 8.51 -3.34 14.69
C PHE A 103 9.73 -3.74 13.88
N LEU A 104 10.54 -2.77 13.48
CA LEU A 104 11.91 -3.01 13.04
C LEU A 104 12.81 -3.12 14.27
N CYS A 105 13.46 -4.27 14.45
CA CYS A 105 14.35 -4.55 15.56
C CYS A 105 15.75 -4.90 15.05
N CYS A 106 16.78 -4.33 15.66
CA CYS A 106 18.17 -4.71 15.43
C CYS A 106 18.81 -5.16 16.74
N GLU A 107 19.22 -6.42 16.81
CA GLU A 107 19.86 -6.98 18.01
C GLU A 107 21.30 -6.45 18.21
N ALA A 108 21.96 -6.02 17.14
CA ALA A 108 23.35 -5.57 17.20
C ALA A 108 23.52 -4.19 17.86
N CYS A 109 22.60 -3.25 17.59
CA CYS A 109 22.63 -1.90 18.13
C CYS A 109 21.48 -1.60 19.10
N GLY A 110 20.54 -2.53 19.26
CA GLY A 110 19.35 -2.35 20.09
C GLY A 110 18.28 -1.45 19.46
N TRP A 111 18.38 -1.14 18.17
CA TRP A 111 17.37 -0.32 17.47
C TRP A 111 16.01 -0.98 17.55
N ARG A 112 14.99 -0.19 17.89
CA ARG A 112 13.62 -0.64 17.94
C ARG A 112 12.70 0.51 17.57
N GLU A 113 11.96 0.30 16.49
CA GLU A 113 11.11 1.32 15.90
C GLU A 113 9.86 0.69 15.31
N LEU A 114 8.76 1.44 15.31
CA LEU A 114 7.52 1.02 14.66
C LEU A 114 7.70 1.07 13.14
N GLY A 115 7.35 -0.02 12.46
CA GLY A 115 7.47 -0.15 11.00
C GLY A 115 6.40 0.60 10.22
N PHE A 116 5.19 0.76 10.80
CA PHE A 116 4.08 1.55 10.30
C PHE A 116 3.02 1.80 11.38
#